data_AF-A0A0A8ZYS9-F1
#
_entry.id   AF-A0A0A8ZYS9-F1
#
_cell.length_a   1.000
_cell.length_b   1.000
_cell.length_c   1.000
_cell.angle_alpha   90.00
_cell.angle_beta   90.00
_cell.angle_gamma   90.00
#
_symmetry.space_group_name_H-M   'P 1'
#
loop_
_entity.id
_entity.type
_entity.pdbx_description
1 polymer ?
#
loop_
_entity_poly.entity_id
_entity_poly.type
_entity_poly.pdbx_seq_one_letter_code
_entity_poly.pdbx_strand_id
1 'polypeptide(L)' 'MLPPIKILGVDEGGNFAFLRTIFGNYMVLLDAALIKKVSNAELTEFVRPYSSFSVAGGVGDGHSDGGNSGTKA' A
#
# COMPACT_ATOMS: atom_id res chain seq x y z
N MET A 1 15.33 -3.38 -16.70
CA MET A 1 14.01 -3.94 -17.08
C MET A 1 12.98 -2.84 -16.87
N LEU A 2 12.13 -2.57 -17.87
CA LEU A 2 11.01 -1.64 -17.69
C LEU A 2 9.95 -2.33 -16.83
N PRO A 3 9.53 -1.74 -15.70
CA PRO A 3 8.46 -2.28 -14.86
C PRO A 3 7.19 -2.54 -15.68
N PRO A 4 6.50 -3.64 -15.42
CA PRO A 4 5.32 -4.02 -16.19
C PRO A 4 4.21 -2.99 -16.03
N ILE A 5 3.59 -2.61 -17.15
CA ILE A 5 2.33 -1.87 -17.17
C ILE A 5 1.27 -2.75 -16.51
N LYS A 6 0.52 -2.20 -15.56
CA LYS A 6 -0.57 -2.92 -14.86
C LYS A 6 -1.89 -2.21 -15.06
N ILE A 7 -2.95 -2.96 -15.32
CA ILE A 7 -4.32 -2.45 -15.25
C ILE A 7 -4.70 -2.40 -13.77
N LEU A 8 -5.15 -1.24 -13.30
CA LEU A 8 -5.59 -1.03 -11.94
C LEU A 8 -7.09 -1.28 -11.77
N GLY A 9 -7.87 -1.00 -12.82
CA GLY A 9 -9.30 -1.17 -12.80
C GLY A 9 -9.96 -0.59 -14.05
N VAL A 10 -11.24 -0.92 -14.21
CA VAL A 10 -12.11 -0.39 -15.26
C VAL A 10 -13.32 0.23 -14.56
N ASP A 11 -13.77 1.37 -15.07
CA ASP A 11 -14.99 2.03 -14.62
C ASP A 11 -16.21 1.13 -14.82
N GLU A 12 -17.22 1.25 -13.96
CA GLU A 12 -18.44 0.43 -14.03
C GLU A 12 -19.18 0.58 -15.37
N GLY A 13 -19.12 1.77 -15.96
CA GLY A 13 -19.69 2.05 -17.27
C GLY A 13 -18.87 1.51 -18.45
N GLY A 14 -17.68 0.95 -18.20
CA GLY A 14 -16.81 0.43 -19.25
C GLY A 14 -16.20 1.51 -20.15
N ASN A 15 -16.30 2.79 -19.77
CA ASN A 15 -15.82 3.90 -20.59
C ASN A 15 -14.33 4.18 -20.36
N PHE A 16 -13.86 3.96 -19.13
CA PHE A 16 -12.50 4.30 -18.72
C PHE A 16 -11.76 3.11 -18.11
N ALA A 17 -10.45 3.03 -18.36
CA ALA A 17 -9.55 2.11 -17.69
C ALA A 17 -8.40 2.87 -17.01
N PHE A 18 -7.95 2.37 -15.87
CA PHE A 18 -6.82 2.94 -15.14
C PHE A 18 -5.59 2.04 -15.31
N LEU A 19 -4.47 2.65 -15.68
CA LEU A 19 -3.19 1.98 -15.88
C LEU A 19 -2.14 2.53 -14.94
N ARG A 20 -1.31 1.64 -14.38
CA ARG A 20 -0.09 2.01 -13.67
C ARG A 20 1.12 1.74 -14.56
N THR A 21 1.97 2.74 -14.66
CA THR A 21 3.26 2.69 -15.34
C THR A 21 4.37 3.20 -14.41
N ILE A 22 5.62 3.18 -14.87
CA ILE A 22 6.74 3.83 -14.15
C ILE A 22 6.64 5.34 -14.05
N PHE A 23 5.85 5.97 -14.92
CA PHE A 23 5.70 7.42 -14.93
C PHE A 23 4.52 7.88 -14.06
N GLY A 24 3.69 6.93 -13.62
CA GLY A 24 2.55 7.16 -12.75
C GLY A 24 1.30 6.45 -13.22
N ASN A 25 0.16 6.91 -12.72
CA ASN A 25 -1.15 6.36 -13.04
C ASN A 25 -1.83 7.20 -14.11
N TYR A 26 -2.47 6.50 -15.04
CA TYR A 26 -3.12 7.07 -16.20
C TYR A 26 -4.55 6.58 -16.27
N MET A 27 -5.45 7.45 -16.71
CA MET A 27 -6.80 7.11 -17.10
C MET A 27 -6.86 7.09 -18.63
N VAL A 28 -7.46 6.05 -19.17
CA VAL A 28 -7.62 5.83 -20.60
C VAL A 28 -9.11 5.83 -20.90
N LEU A 29 -9.56 6.74 -21.76
CA LEU A 29 -10.87 6.66 -22.39
C LEU A 29 -10.79 5.60 -23.51
N LEU A 30 -11.53 4.51 -23.37
CA LEU A 30 -11.36 3.32 -24.21
C LEU A 30 -11.86 3.56 -25.64
N ASP A 31 -12.96 4.29 -25.81
CA ASP A 31 -13.59 4.53 -27.11
C ASP A 31 -12.71 5.40 -28.04
N ALA A 32 -12.09 6.44 -27.49
CA ALA A 32 -11.26 7.37 -28.25
C ALA A 32 -9.74 7.12 -28.11
N ALA A 33 -9.35 6.08 -27.35
CA ALA A 33 -7.97 5.79 -26.97
C ALA A 33 -7.20 7.01 -26.39
N LEU A 34 -7.91 7.92 -25.72
CA LEU A 34 -7.33 9.12 -25.14
C LEU A 34 -6.78 8.82 -23.75
N ILE A 35 -5.55 9.29 -23.49
CA ILE A 35 -4.84 9.02 -22.25
C ILE A 35 -4.64 10.32 -21.48
N LYS A 36 -4.98 10.30 -20.19
CA LYS A 36 -4.74 11.40 -19.24
C LYS A 36 -3.94 10.90 -18.05
N LYS A 37 -2.88 11.61 -17.69
CA LYS A 37 -2.14 11.34 -16.44
C LYS A 37 -2.97 11.78 -15.24
N VAL A 38 -3.16 10.88 -14.28
CA VAL A 38 -3.94 11.13 -13.06
C VAL A 38 -3.02 11.41 -11.87
N SER A 39 -1.88 10.71 -11.79
CA SER A 39 -0.91 10.95 -10.72
C SER A 39 0.51 10.52 -11.12
N ASN A 40 1.52 11.08 -10.44
CA ASN A 40 2.92 10.70 -10.61
C ASN A 40 3.23 9.38 -9.90
N ALA A 41 4.26 8.67 -10.37
CA ALA A 41 4.68 7.39 -9.78
C ALA A 41 5.12 7.52 -8.32
N GLU A 42 5.81 8.61 -7.98
CA GLU A 42 6.33 8.90 -6.63
C GLU A 42 5.23 8.91 -5.56
N LEU A 43 4.02 9.37 -5.90
CA LEU A 43 2.88 9.41 -4.98
C LEU A 43 2.29 8.01 -4.69
N THR A 44 2.62 7.00 -5.51
CA THR A 44 2.03 5.66 -5.40
C THR A 44 2.87 4.70 -4.54
N GLU A 45 4.12 5.05 -4.21
CA GLU A 45 4.95 4.28 -3.28
C GLU A 45 4.60 4.52 -1.81
N PHE A 46 3.93 5.64 -1.50
CA PHE A 46 3.60 6.02 -0.11
C PHE A 46 2.28 5.46 0.43
N VAL A 47 1.47 4.78 -0.39
CA VAL A 47 0.28 4.10 0.11
C VAL A 47 0.69 2.72 0.64
N ARG A 48 1.39 2.71 1.78
CA ARG A 48 1.49 1.50 2.61
C ARG A 48 0.18 1.35 3.38
N PRO A 49 -0.53 0.22 3.28
CA PRO A 49 -1.59 -0.10 4.23
C PRO A 49 -1.00 -0.03 5.64
N TYR A 50 -1.65 0.69 6.54
CA TYR A 50 -1.28 0.87 7.95
C TYR A 50 -1.14 -0.45 8.75
N SER A 51 -1.39 -1.61 8.13
CA SER A 51 -1.32 -2.95 8.72
C SER A 51 -0.05 -3.74 8.38
N SER A 52 0.98 -3.12 7.78
CA SER A 52 2.18 -3.82 7.29
C SER A 52 3.44 -3.61 8.13
N PHE A 53 3.30 -3.24 9.42
CA PHE A 53 4.38 -3.44 10.37
C PHE A 53 4.14 -4.77 11.09
N SER A 54 4.99 -5.76 10.80
CA SER A 54 5.22 -6.81 11.80
C SER A 54 5.89 -6.11 12.98
N VAL A 55 5.29 -6.13 14.17
CA VAL A 55 6.00 -5.79 15.40
C VAL A 55 7.08 -6.87 15.58
N ALA A 56 8.27 -6.62 15.05
CA ALA A 56 9.47 -7.34 15.44
C ALA A 56 9.97 -6.69 16.73
N GLY A 57 9.57 -7.22 17.89
CA GLY A 57 9.99 -6.64 19.16
C GLY A 57 9.26 -7.20 20.37
N GLY A 58 9.40 -8.50 20.60
CA GLY A 58 8.92 -9.16 21.82
C GLY A 58 9.35 -10.61 21.85
N VAL A 59 10.62 -10.89 21.52
CA VAL A 59 11.25 -12.15 21.94
C VAL A 59 11.18 -12.14 23.46
N GLY A 60 10.25 -12.91 24.01
CA GLY A 60 10.19 -13.21 25.43
C GLY A 60 11.39 -14.07 25.78
N ASP A 61 12.55 -13.45 25.90
CA ASP A 61 13.69 -14.03 26.58
C ASP A 61 13.37 -14.03 28.07
N GLY A 62 13.25 -15.25 28.61
CA GLY A 62 13.04 -15.48 30.03
C GLY A 62 14.16 -14.83 30.84
N HIS A 63 13.76 -13.93 31.72
CA HIS A 63 14.51 -13.62 32.92
C HIS A 63 13.53 -13.64 34.10
N SER A 64 13.71 -14.66 34.93
CA SER A 64 13.09 -14.74 36.25
C SER A 64 13.63 -13.61 37.11
N ASP A 65 12.77 -12.73 37.60
CA ASP A 65 13.08 -11.93 38.79
C ASP A 65 11.82 -11.70 39.62
N GLY A 66 11.96 -11.97 40.92
CA GLY A 66 10.91 -12.35 41.84
C GLY A 66 9.93 -11.24 42.24
N GLY A 67 8.64 -11.57 42.18
CA GLY A 67 7.58 -10.83 42.87
C GLY A 67 7.46 -11.29 44.32
N ASN A 68 8.09 -10.55 45.24
CA ASN A 68 7.77 -10.61 46.67
C ASN A 68 6.85 -9.44 47.08
N SER A 69 5.96 -9.80 47.99
CA SER A 69 4.78 -9.17 48.58
C SER A 69 4.84 -7.73 49.09
N GLY A 70 3.63 -7.15 49.20
CA GLY A 70 3.28 -5.93 49.94
C GLY A 70 2.70 -4.86 49.01
N THR A 71 1.57 -4.20 49.26
CA THR A 71 0.87 -3.93 50.53
C THR A 71 -0.57 -3.49 50.26
N LYS A 72 -1.42 -3.85 51.20
CA LYS A 72 -2.77 -3.36 51.48
C LYS A 72 -2.75 -1.88 51.87
N ALA A 73 -3.64 -1.07 51.30
CA ALA A 73 -4.36 0.04 51.94
C ALA A 73 -5.49 0.49 51.01
#